data_AF-A0A939UDE1-F1
#
_entry.id   AF-A0A939UDE1-F1
#
_cell.length_a   1.000
_cell.length_b   1.000
_cell.length_c   1.000
_cell.angle_alpha   90.00
_cell.angle_beta   90.00
_cell.angle_gamma   90.00
#
_symmetry.space_group_name_H-M   'P 1'
#
loop_
_entity.id
_entity.type
_entity.pdbx_description
1 polymer ?
#
loop_
_entity_poly.entity_id
_entity_poly.type
_entity_poly.pdbx_seq_one_letter_code
_entity_poly.pdbx_strand_id
1 'polypeptide(L)'
;MKSVFKKIVLFTLCFSLAFVLFAEPKSTGITDSDVKNYAKNFDSIQKELDKLGVLTDDNSIKATAKQKADIDKILQKYGISGSNCIEKFGMISACATVLVGESELDAESAAMMKSFGMDPLAELKKYVNSKDYGVVEANSKAVINAVKNADTSSYSGSSSSYDSSDDYSYDDEDLADFY
;
A
#
# COMPACT_ATOMS: atom_id res chain seq x y z
N MET A 1 12.65 17.90 17.50
CA MET A 1 12.20 16.89 16.51
C MET A 1 10.80 16.32 16.81
N LYS A 2 9.76 17.17 16.86
CA LYS A 2 8.35 16.73 17.06
C LYS A 2 7.40 17.24 15.96
N SER A 3 7.94 17.81 14.86
CA SER A 3 7.14 18.58 13.89
C SER A 3 6.87 17.84 12.56
N VAL A 4 7.63 16.77 12.24
CA VAL A 4 7.47 16.05 10.96
C VAL A 4 6.38 14.98 11.04
N PHE A 5 6.25 14.33 12.20
CA PHE A 5 5.21 13.30 12.46
C PHE A 5 3.78 13.84 12.42
N LYS A 6 3.58 15.15 12.60
CA LYS A 6 2.27 15.80 12.46
C LYS A 6 1.89 16.12 11.02
N LYS A 7 2.81 16.02 10.04
CA LYS A 7 2.55 16.48 8.66
C LYS A 7 2.31 15.35 7.66
N ILE A 8 2.77 14.13 7.93
CA ILE A 8 2.41 12.96 7.12
C ILE A 8 0.97 12.51 7.41
N VAL A 9 0.44 12.80 8.60
CA VAL A 9 -0.93 12.45 9.01
C VAL A 9 -1.97 13.56 8.67
N LEU A 10 -1.55 14.75 8.22
CA LEU A 10 -2.43 15.94 8.19
C LEU A 10 -2.70 16.55 6.81
N PHE A 11 -2.33 15.92 5.68
CA PHE A 11 -2.53 16.54 4.35
C PHE A 11 -3.52 15.86 3.40
N THR A 12 -4.42 14.99 3.87
CA THR A 12 -5.57 14.56 3.03
C THR A 12 -6.83 14.25 3.82
N LEU A 13 -7.05 15.01 4.90
CA LEU A 13 -8.30 15.02 5.65
C LEU A 13 -9.09 16.30 5.33
N CYS A 14 -9.54 16.46 4.08
CA CYS A 14 -10.49 17.50 3.69
C CYS A 14 -11.49 16.96 2.65
N PHE A 15 -12.65 16.54 3.16
CA PHE A 15 -13.97 16.79 2.60
C PHE A 15 -14.17 16.63 1.08
N SER A 16 -14.71 15.48 0.70
CA SER A 16 -15.90 15.48 -0.16
C SER A 16 -16.86 14.39 0.32
N LEU A 17 -17.92 14.83 1.01
CA LEU A 17 -19.14 14.06 1.17
C LEU A 17 -19.71 13.79 -0.22
N ALA A 18 -19.48 12.59 -0.72
CA ALA A 18 -20.44 11.91 -1.57
C ALA A 18 -20.83 10.64 -0.82
N PHE A 19 -22.12 10.52 -0.49
CA PHE A 19 -22.73 9.24 -0.15
C PHE A 19 -22.57 8.31 -1.35
N VAL A 20 -21.41 7.69 -1.48
CA VAL A 20 -21.26 6.46 -2.25
C VAL A 20 -21.81 5.40 -1.31
N LEU A 21 -23.00 4.89 -1.63
CA LEU A 21 -23.51 3.64 -1.08
C LEU A 21 -22.31 2.68 -0.99
N PHE A 22 -21.94 2.25 0.22
CA PHE A 22 -20.81 1.36 0.49
C PHE A 22 -21.04 0.00 -0.19
N ALA A 23 -20.95 -0.03 -1.51
CA ALA A 23 -20.82 -1.25 -2.26
C ALA A 23 -19.35 -1.66 -2.08
N GLU A 24 -19.13 -2.77 -1.37
CA GLU A 24 -17.83 -3.40 -1.35
C GLU A 24 -17.30 -3.53 -2.79
N PRO A 25 -15.97 -3.38 -3.00
CA PRO A 25 -15.36 -3.68 -4.28
C PRO A 25 -15.82 -5.04 -4.79
N LYS A 26 -16.02 -5.17 -6.10
CA LYS A 26 -16.37 -6.46 -6.69
C LYS A 26 -15.24 -7.45 -6.46
N SER A 27 -15.59 -8.67 -6.04
CA SER A 27 -14.62 -9.76 -5.98
C SER A 27 -14.02 -10.01 -7.36
N THR A 28 -12.72 -10.21 -7.37
CA THR A 28 -11.89 -10.53 -8.54
C THR A 28 -11.72 -12.04 -8.73
N GLY A 29 -12.22 -12.85 -7.80
CA GLY A 29 -12.11 -14.31 -7.84
C GLY A 29 -10.67 -14.79 -7.65
N ILE A 30 -9.94 -14.17 -6.71
CA ILE A 30 -8.59 -14.59 -6.34
C ILE A 30 -8.64 -16.01 -5.77
N THR A 31 -7.67 -16.82 -6.17
CA THR A 31 -7.47 -18.17 -5.64
C THR A 31 -6.24 -18.24 -4.74
N ASP A 32 -6.18 -19.27 -3.90
CA ASP A 32 -4.99 -19.57 -3.08
C ASP A 32 -3.71 -19.70 -3.94
N SER A 33 -3.83 -20.26 -5.15
CA SER A 33 -2.71 -20.35 -6.09
C SER A 33 -2.25 -18.98 -6.57
N ASP A 34 -3.18 -18.05 -6.87
CA ASP A 34 -2.83 -16.69 -7.29
C ASP A 34 -2.05 -15.98 -6.17
N VAL A 35 -2.47 -16.12 -4.90
CA VAL A 35 -1.78 -15.50 -3.75
C VAL A 35 -0.40 -16.12 -3.49
N LYS A 36 -0.27 -17.44 -3.56
CA LYS A 36 1.02 -18.12 -3.40
C LYS A 36 2.00 -17.74 -4.50
N ASN A 37 1.52 -17.64 -5.74
CA ASN A 37 2.32 -17.22 -6.88
C ASN A 37 2.73 -15.74 -6.78
N TYR A 38 1.83 -14.88 -6.29
CA TYR A 38 2.16 -13.50 -5.95
C TYR A 38 3.30 -13.44 -4.92
N ALA A 39 3.14 -14.09 -3.76
CA ALA A 39 4.13 -14.01 -2.69
C ALA A 39 5.49 -14.62 -3.10
N LYS A 40 5.48 -15.73 -3.85
CA LYS A 40 6.70 -16.38 -4.32
C LYS A 40 7.48 -15.54 -5.34
N ASN A 41 6.77 -14.81 -6.21
CA ASN A 41 7.37 -14.13 -7.36
C ASN A 41 7.32 -12.61 -7.27
N PHE A 42 6.99 -12.04 -6.10
CA PHE A 42 6.75 -10.61 -5.91
C PHE A 42 7.85 -9.73 -6.50
N ASP A 43 9.10 -9.94 -6.09
CA ASP A 43 10.24 -9.15 -6.60
C ASP A 43 10.44 -9.29 -8.11
N SER A 44 10.26 -10.49 -8.65
CA SER A 44 10.40 -10.73 -10.10
C SER A 44 9.32 -10.04 -10.91
N ILE A 45 8.08 -10.04 -10.40
CA ILE A 45 6.97 -9.29 -10.99
C ILE A 45 7.29 -7.80 -10.93
N GLN A 46 7.67 -7.27 -9.77
CA GLN A 46 7.98 -5.85 -9.59
C GLN A 46 9.12 -5.39 -10.50
N LYS A 47 10.21 -6.17 -10.62
CA LYS A 47 11.32 -5.89 -11.54
C LYS A 47 10.90 -5.84 -13.01
N GLU A 48 9.93 -6.65 -13.43
CA GLU A 48 9.43 -6.63 -14.82
C GLU A 48 8.42 -5.52 -15.06
N LEU A 49 7.58 -5.18 -14.06
CA LEU A 49 6.69 -4.03 -14.14
C LEU A 49 7.47 -2.70 -14.15
N ASP A 50 8.52 -2.58 -13.35
CA ASP A 50 9.40 -1.40 -13.34
C ASP A 50 10.07 -1.17 -14.70
N LYS A 51 10.54 -2.24 -15.36
CA LYS A 51 11.08 -2.16 -16.74
C LYS A 51 10.08 -1.67 -17.77
N LEU A 52 8.77 -1.86 -17.53
CA LEU A 52 7.71 -1.32 -18.37
C LEU A 52 7.38 0.15 -18.04
N GLY A 53 8.05 0.75 -17.04
CA GLY A 53 7.73 2.08 -16.53
C GLY A 53 6.36 2.13 -15.86
N VAL A 54 5.92 1.01 -15.28
CA VAL A 54 4.63 0.90 -14.60
C VAL A 54 4.87 1.16 -13.12
N LEU A 55 4.32 2.27 -12.62
CA LEU A 55 4.28 2.51 -11.18
C LEU A 55 3.15 1.67 -10.58
N THR A 56 3.51 0.78 -9.66
CA THR A 56 2.55 0.14 -8.77
C THR A 56 2.37 1.07 -7.57
N ASP A 57 1.27 1.81 -7.49
CA ASP A 57 0.91 2.56 -6.29
C ASP A 57 -0.09 1.78 -5.43
N ASP A 58 -0.20 2.18 -4.17
CA ASP A 58 -1.02 1.57 -3.12
C ASP A 58 -2.43 1.25 -3.60
N ASN A 59 -2.62 0.03 -4.15
CA ASN A 59 -3.87 -0.58 -4.61
C ASN A 59 -4.18 -0.51 -6.12
N SER A 60 -3.28 0.02 -6.98
CA SER A 60 -3.52 0.00 -8.43
C SER A 60 -2.28 -0.09 -9.31
N ILE A 61 -2.39 -0.86 -10.40
CA ILE A 61 -1.42 -0.81 -11.49
C ILE A 61 -1.81 0.37 -12.40
N LYS A 62 -1.07 1.47 -12.32
CA LYS A 62 -1.25 2.62 -13.23
C LYS A 62 -0.59 2.33 -14.57
N ALA A 63 -1.34 1.68 -15.45
CA ALA A 63 -0.87 1.29 -16.79
C ALA A 63 -1.67 1.95 -17.92
N THR A 64 -0.97 2.41 -18.94
CA THR A 64 -1.59 2.81 -20.20
C THR A 64 -2.22 1.60 -20.89
N ALA A 65 -3.20 1.82 -21.78
CA ALA A 65 -3.81 0.75 -22.57
C ALA A 65 -2.77 -0.07 -23.37
N LYS A 66 -1.65 0.55 -23.76
CA LYS A 66 -0.54 -0.11 -24.48
C LYS A 66 0.28 -1.03 -23.58
N GLN A 67 0.43 -0.70 -22.29
CA GLN A 67 1.18 -1.51 -21.33
C GLN A 67 0.37 -2.70 -20.80
N LYS A 68 -0.98 -2.60 -20.77
CA LYS A 68 -1.85 -3.67 -20.21
C LYS A 68 -1.57 -5.04 -20.79
N ALA A 69 -1.38 -5.15 -22.10
CA ALA A 69 -1.11 -6.44 -22.75
C ALA A 69 0.22 -7.07 -22.30
N ASP A 70 1.24 -6.27 -22.02
CA ASP A 70 2.54 -6.76 -21.56
C ASP A 70 2.52 -7.07 -20.06
N ILE A 71 1.76 -6.30 -19.29
CA ILE A 71 1.49 -6.58 -17.87
C ILE A 71 0.74 -7.90 -17.73
N ASP A 72 -0.31 -8.13 -18.54
CA ASP A 72 -1.05 -9.39 -18.53
C ASP A 72 -0.13 -10.58 -18.81
N LYS A 73 0.79 -10.46 -19.78
CA LYS A 73 1.78 -11.50 -20.07
C LYS A 73 2.72 -11.75 -18.89
N ILE A 74 3.20 -10.70 -18.23
CA ILE A 74 4.08 -10.81 -17.06
C ILE A 74 3.34 -11.51 -15.91
N LEU A 75 2.13 -11.06 -15.58
CA LEU A 75 1.34 -11.61 -14.49
C LEU A 75 0.98 -13.08 -14.74
N GLN A 76 0.57 -13.42 -15.97
CA GLN A 76 0.31 -14.81 -16.35
C GLN A 76 1.58 -15.67 -16.35
N LYS A 77 2.72 -15.14 -16.80
CA LYS A 77 4.03 -15.81 -16.71
C LYS A 77 4.38 -16.20 -15.27
N TYR A 78 4.02 -15.36 -14.30
CA TYR A 78 4.25 -15.61 -12.88
C TYR A 78 3.09 -16.33 -12.17
N GLY A 79 2.07 -16.75 -12.91
CA GLY A 79 1.01 -17.62 -12.40
C GLY A 79 -0.15 -16.88 -11.72
N ILE A 80 -0.33 -15.58 -11.97
CA ILE A 80 -1.58 -14.88 -11.69
C ILE A 80 -2.53 -15.15 -12.86
N SER A 81 -3.53 -15.99 -12.62
CA SER A 81 -4.30 -16.65 -13.67
C SER A 81 -5.56 -15.88 -14.06
N GLY A 82 -6.02 -16.10 -15.30
CA GLY A 82 -7.28 -15.57 -15.83
C GLY A 82 -7.13 -14.28 -16.65
N SER A 83 -8.19 -13.92 -17.38
CA SER A 83 -8.22 -12.71 -18.21
C SER A 83 -8.31 -11.42 -17.38
N ASN A 84 -8.50 -11.53 -16.06
CA ASN A 84 -8.57 -10.45 -15.10
C ASN A 84 -7.35 -10.43 -14.14
N CYS A 85 -6.19 -10.89 -14.63
CA CYS A 85 -5.00 -11.06 -13.80
C CYS A 85 -4.47 -9.74 -13.22
N ILE A 86 -4.65 -8.61 -13.93
CA ILE A 86 -4.33 -7.27 -13.43
C ILE A 86 -5.21 -6.91 -12.23
N GLU A 87 -6.52 -7.13 -12.32
CA GLU A 87 -7.45 -6.85 -11.23
C GLU A 87 -7.15 -7.72 -10.01
N LYS A 88 -6.86 -9.00 -10.22
CA LYS A 88 -6.42 -9.92 -9.16
C LYS A 88 -5.15 -9.43 -8.49
N PHE A 89 -4.12 -9.07 -9.26
CA PHE A 89 -2.86 -8.57 -8.70
C PHE A 89 -3.06 -7.28 -7.89
N GLY A 90 -3.88 -6.35 -8.39
CA GLY A 90 -4.24 -5.12 -7.67
C GLY A 90 -4.95 -5.42 -6.34
N MET A 91 -5.93 -6.33 -6.36
CA MET A 91 -6.67 -6.72 -5.16
C MET A 91 -5.80 -7.48 -4.14
N ILE A 92 -4.92 -8.40 -4.59
CA ILE A 92 -3.95 -9.06 -3.70
C ILE A 92 -3.03 -8.01 -3.07
N SER A 93 -2.54 -7.05 -3.85
CA SER A 93 -1.67 -5.99 -3.33
C SER A 93 -2.38 -5.09 -2.31
N ALA A 94 -3.65 -4.74 -2.55
CA ALA A 94 -4.44 -3.97 -1.59
C ALA A 94 -4.67 -4.72 -0.28
N CYS A 95 -4.98 -6.01 -0.36
CA CYS A 95 -5.10 -6.87 0.82
C CYS A 95 -3.75 -7.01 1.56
N ALA A 96 -2.63 -7.10 0.82
CA ALA A 96 -1.30 -7.15 1.40
C ALA A 96 -0.97 -5.87 2.19
N THR A 97 -1.32 -4.69 1.68
CA THR A 97 -1.16 -3.41 2.39
C THR A 97 -1.92 -3.41 3.72
N VAL A 98 -3.16 -3.91 3.74
CA VAL A 98 -3.95 -4.05 4.97
C VAL A 98 -3.25 -5.00 5.95
N LEU A 99 -2.82 -6.18 5.49
CA LEU A 99 -2.15 -7.19 6.34
C LEU A 99 -0.80 -6.69 6.90
N VAL A 100 -0.03 -5.95 6.11
CA VAL A 100 1.23 -5.33 6.58
C VAL A 100 0.92 -4.30 7.66
N GLY A 101 -0.07 -3.43 7.44
CA GLY A 101 -0.53 -2.47 8.44
C GLY A 101 -1.01 -3.15 9.73
N GLU A 102 -1.80 -4.21 9.63
CA GLU A 102 -2.25 -5.01 10.78
C GLU A 102 -1.06 -5.64 11.54
N SER A 103 -0.03 -6.08 10.82
CA SER A 103 1.18 -6.69 11.41
C SER A 103 2.10 -5.70 12.12
N GLU A 104 1.96 -4.40 11.85
CA GLU A 104 2.77 -3.32 12.43
C GLU A 104 2.10 -2.65 13.62
N LEU A 105 0.78 -2.82 13.76
CA LEU A 105 0.05 -2.39 14.95
C LEU A 105 0.40 -3.30 16.12
N ASP A 106 1.00 -2.73 17.16
CA ASP A 106 1.15 -3.44 18.42
C ASP A 106 -0.22 -3.66 19.10
N ALA A 107 -0.28 -4.68 19.94
CA ALA A 107 -1.53 -5.12 20.56
C ALA A 107 -2.16 -4.05 21.49
N GLU A 108 -1.34 -3.19 22.11
CA GLU A 108 -1.80 -2.14 23.02
C GLU A 108 -2.46 -1.01 22.23
N SER A 109 -1.81 -0.55 21.16
CA SER A 109 -2.36 0.44 20.22
C SER A 109 -3.66 -0.04 19.57
N ALA A 110 -3.70 -1.30 19.13
CA ALA A 110 -4.90 -1.89 18.53
C ALA A 110 -6.07 -1.98 19.53
N ALA A 111 -5.79 -2.40 20.77
CA ALA A 111 -6.79 -2.47 21.84
C ALA A 111 -7.30 -1.08 22.22
N MET A 112 -6.41 -0.09 22.32
CA MET A 112 -6.75 1.29 22.60
C MET A 112 -7.67 1.86 21.52
N MET A 113 -7.29 1.76 20.24
CA MET A 113 -8.11 2.25 19.12
C MET A 113 -9.48 1.60 19.08
N LYS A 114 -9.55 0.28 19.32
CA LYS A 114 -10.81 -0.45 19.43
C LYS A 114 -11.69 0.06 20.58
N SER A 115 -11.10 0.42 21.73
CA SER A 115 -11.84 1.01 22.86
C SER A 115 -12.46 2.38 22.53
N PHE A 116 -11.85 3.12 21.59
CA PHE A 116 -12.39 4.38 21.05
C PHE A 116 -13.33 4.18 19.84
N GLY A 117 -13.61 2.94 19.44
CA GLY A 117 -14.41 2.63 18.25
C GLY A 117 -13.73 3.04 16.94
N MET A 118 -12.40 3.17 16.93
CA MET A 118 -11.61 3.56 15.76
C MET A 118 -10.96 2.32 15.15
N ASP A 119 -11.07 2.17 13.83
CA ASP A 119 -10.26 1.24 13.04
C ASP A 119 -9.25 2.05 12.22
N PRO A 120 -7.94 2.01 12.54
CA PRO A 120 -6.91 2.79 11.84
C PRO A 120 -6.76 2.40 10.37
N LEU A 121 -7.25 1.22 9.98
CA LEU A 121 -7.17 0.70 8.61
C LEU A 121 -8.52 0.74 7.90
N ALA A 122 -9.54 1.39 8.49
CA ALA A 122 -10.88 1.49 7.92
C ALA A 122 -10.86 2.01 6.48
N GLU A 123 -10.04 3.03 6.19
CA GLU A 123 -9.92 3.60 4.84
C GLU A 123 -9.31 2.60 3.85
N LEU A 124 -8.28 1.85 4.25
CA LEU A 124 -7.68 0.82 3.41
C LEU A 124 -8.65 -0.33 3.14
N LYS A 125 -9.42 -0.72 4.17
CA LYS A 125 -10.42 -1.79 4.08
C LYS A 125 -11.58 -1.46 3.12
N LYS A 126 -11.81 -0.18 2.78
CA LYS A 126 -12.81 0.19 1.75
C LYS A 126 -12.43 -0.27 0.34
N TYR A 127 -11.15 -0.51 0.09
CA TYR A 127 -10.64 -0.88 -1.24
C TYR A 127 -10.48 -2.39 -1.44
N VAL A 128 -10.78 -3.21 -0.42
CA VAL A 128 -10.69 -4.67 -0.50
C VAL A 128 -12.07 -5.31 -0.52
N ASN A 129 -12.21 -6.41 -1.28
CA ASN A 129 -13.39 -7.26 -1.18
C ASN A 129 -13.21 -8.26 -0.02
N SER A 130 -14.22 -8.43 0.83
CA SER A 130 -14.17 -9.32 2.00
C SER A 130 -13.85 -10.79 1.67
N LYS A 131 -14.33 -11.33 0.55
CA LYS A 131 -14.04 -12.70 0.12
C LYS A 131 -12.61 -12.87 -0.35
N ASP A 132 -12.15 -11.93 -1.18
CA ASP A 132 -10.77 -11.94 -1.69
C ASP A 132 -9.78 -11.73 -0.53
N TYR A 133 -10.10 -10.84 0.40
CA TYR A 133 -9.32 -10.62 1.63
C TYR A 133 -9.13 -11.91 2.42
N GLY A 134 -10.20 -12.69 2.63
CA GLY A 134 -10.10 -13.98 3.34
C GLY A 134 -9.14 -14.98 2.68
N VAL A 135 -9.01 -14.96 1.35
CA VAL A 135 -8.05 -15.81 0.62
C VAL A 135 -6.61 -15.33 0.83
N VAL A 136 -6.39 -14.02 0.85
CA VAL A 136 -5.07 -13.42 1.09
C VAL A 136 -4.65 -13.57 2.55
N GLU A 137 -5.56 -13.35 3.49
CA GLU A 137 -5.37 -13.52 4.94
C GLU A 137 -4.95 -14.95 5.30
N ALA A 138 -5.56 -15.95 4.66
CA ALA A 138 -5.17 -17.36 4.83
C ALA A 138 -3.70 -17.63 4.44
N ASN A 139 -3.10 -16.76 3.62
CA ASN A 139 -1.70 -16.81 3.17
C ASN A 139 -0.83 -15.67 3.77
N SER A 140 -1.33 -14.98 4.79
CA SER A 140 -0.75 -13.74 5.36
C SER A 140 0.75 -13.82 5.64
N LYS A 141 1.23 -14.92 6.24
CA LYS A 141 2.66 -15.10 6.53
C LYS A 141 3.55 -14.96 5.29
N ALA A 142 3.16 -15.60 4.19
CA ALA A 142 3.94 -15.55 2.95
C ALA A 142 3.84 -14.17 2.29
N VAL A 143 2.65 -13.58 2.30
CA VAL A 143 2.38 -12.25 1.73
C VAL A 143 3.16 -11.16 2.47
N ILE A 144 3.05 -11.09 3.79
CA ILE A 144 3.76 -10.11 4.63
C ILE A 144 5.28 -10.25 4.45
N ASN A 145 5.80 -11.49 4.43
CA ASN A 145 7.22 -11.72 4.22
C ASN A 145 7.69 -11.25 2.83
N ALA A 146 6.89 -11.47 1.79
CA ALA A 146 7.22 -11.04 0.43
C ALA A 146 7.28 -9.51 0.33
N VAL A 147 6.32 -8.80 0.94
CA VAL A 147 6.28 -7.32 0.89
C VAL A 147 7.36 -6.70 1.77
N LYS A 148 7.54 -7.17 3.01
CA LYS A 148 8.51 -6.56 3.95
C LYS A 148 9.97 -6.79 3.56
N ASN A 149 10.28 -7.90 2.89
CA ASN A 149 11.64 -8.23 2.46
C ASN A 149 11.88 -7.94 0.97
N ALA A 150 10.97 -7.18 0.33
CA ALA A 150 11.10 -6.86 -1.08
C ALA A 150 12.43 -6.15 -1.34
N ASP A 151 13.18 -6.64 -2.32
CA ASP A 151 14.46 -6.05 -2.71
C ASP A 151 14.22 -4.78 -3.56
N THR A 152 13.99 -3.67 -2.86
CA THR A 152 13.72 -2.37 -3.49
C THR A 152 14.96 -1.67 -4.04
N SER A 153 16.16 -2.22 -3.82
CA SER A 153 17.44 -1.62 -4.22
C SER A 153 17.63 -1.50 -5.73
N SER A 154 16.83 -2.24 -6.50
CA SER A 154 16.90 -2.34 -7.95
C SER A 154 15.69 -1.71 -8.67
N TYR A 155 14.74 -1.15 -7.93
CA TYR A 155 13.59 -0.45 -8.50
C TYR A 155 14.04 0.95 -8.93
N SER A 156 13.85 1.29 -10.19
CA SER A 156 14.17 2.61 -10.74
C SER A 156 13.13 3.66 -10.35
N GLY A 157 12.80 3.74 -9.06
CA GLY A 157 12.05 4.84 -8.48
C GLY A 157 13.01 5.96 -8.11
N SER A 158 12.95 7.09 -8.81
CA SER A 158 13.68 8.33 -8.52
C SER A 158 13.89 8.55 -7.02
N SER A 159 15.11 8.34 -6.55
CA SER A 159 15.60 8.95 -5.32
C SER A 159 15.50 10.46 -5.51
N SER A 160 14.47 11.10 -4.94
CA SER A 160 14.51 12.54 -4.72
C SER A 160 15.61 12.79 -3.69
N SER A 161 16.82 13.07 -4.19
CA SER A 161 17.85 13.72 -3.40
C SER A 161 17.33 15.11 -3.02
N TYR A 162 16.67 15.20 -1.86
CA TYR A 162 16.48 16.48 -1.20
C TYR A 162 17.83 16.87 -0.61
N ASP A 163 18.56 17.69 -1.36
CA ASP A 163 19.63 18.51 -0.85
C ASP A 163 19.04 19.38 0.28
N SER A 164 19.31 18.99 1.52
CA SER A 164 18.85 19.69 2.71
C SER A 164 20.05 20.46 3.27
N SER A 165 20.28 21.63 2.70
CA SER A 165 21.07 22.68 3.33
C SER A 165 20.11 23.77 3.81
N ASP A 166 19.38 23.48 4.89
CA ASP A 166 18.72 24.52 5.70
C ASP A 166 19.39 24.53 7.08
N ASP A 167 20.38 25.41 7.17
CA ASP A 167 21.05 25.85 8.39
C ASP A 167 20.06 26.67 9.23
N TYR A 168 19.57 26.10 10.33
CA TYR A 168 18.75 26.80 11.30
C TYR A 168 19.62 27.22 12.49
N SER A 169 20.34 28.33 12.34
CA SER A 169 20.88 29.10 13.46
C SER A 169 19.72 29.72 14.23
N TYR A 170 19.44 29.20 15.43
CA TYR A 170 18.57 29.88 16.39
C TYR A 170 19.40 30.97 17.06
N ASP A 171 19.21 32.22 16.61
CA ASP A 171 19.57 33.37 17.42
C ASP A 171 18.51 33.51 18.51
N ASP A 172 18.92 33.15 19.74
CA ASP A 172 18.28 33.49 21.00
C ASP A 172 18.21 35.02 21.12
N GLU A 173 17.05 35.64 20.96
CA GLU A 173 16.69 36.88 21.66
C GLU A 173 15.16 37.04 21.69
N ASP A 174 14.66 37.62 22.78
CA ASP A 174 13.31 38.18 22.98
C ASP A 174 12.18 37.25 23.45
N LEU A 175 12.42 36.56 24.58
CA LEU A 175 11.36 36.23 25.55
C LEU A 175 11.57 36.97 26.87
N ALA A 176 11.54 38.30 26.82
CA ALA A 176 11.40 39.15 28.00
C ALA A 176 10.43 40.29 27.66
N ASP A 177 9.15 40.08 27.98
CA ASP A 177 8.22 41.11 28.47
C ASP A 177 6.79 40.56 28.45
N PHE A 178 6.48 39.73 29.45
CA PHE A 178 5.10 39.44 29.84
C PHE A 178 5.06 39.12 31.34
N TYR A 179 5.31 40.13 32.17
CA TYR A 179 4.88 40.17 33.57
C TYR A 179 4.59 41.61 34.01
#